data_AF-A0A942ZFC2-F1
#
_entry.id   AF-A0A942ZFC2-F1
#
_cell.length_a   1.000
_cell.length_b   1.000
_cell.length_c   1.000
_cell.angle_alpha   90.00
_cell.angle_beta   90.00
_cell.angle_gamma   90.00
#
_symmetry.space_group_name_H-M   'P 1'
#
loop_
_entity.id
_entity.type
_entity.pdbx_description
1 polymer ?
#
loop_
_entity_poly.entity_id
_entity_poly.type
_entity_poly.pdbx_seq_one_letter_code
_entity_poly.pdbx_strand_id
1 'polypeptide(L)' 'MIIENFNIKAVRRALGLELKNVRRERALSQEQLSEAASISTKDINTIEAGKGYLISGFRRLLKFYGKKVRIEIVD' A
#
# COMPACT_ATOMS: atom_id res chain seq x y z
N MET A 1 -2.64 17.97 -19.21
CA MET A 1 -3.35 18.16 -17.94
C MET A 1 -2.32 18.15 -16.83
N ILE A 2 -1.87 19.33 -16.41
CA ILE A 2 -0.90 19.44 -15.31
C ILE A 2 -1.71 19.27 -14.03
N ILE A 3 -1.47 18.16 -13.32
CA ILE A 3 -2.14 17.88 -12.05
C ILE A 3 -1.40 18.68 -10.96
N GLU A 4 -1.59 19.99 -10.91
CA GLU A 4 -0.81 20.88 -10.03
C GLU A 4 -1.14 20.68 -8.53
N ASN A 5 -2.35 20.19 -8.21
CA ASN A 5 -2.82 20.07 -6.83
C ASN A 5 -2.82 18.64 -6.26
N PHE A 6 -2.36 17.64 -7.00
CA PHE A 6 -2.40 16.25 -6.52
C PHE A 6 -1.10 15.87 -5.81
N ASN A 7 -1.11 15.94 -4.48
CA ASN A 7 0.00 15.47 -3.66
C ASN A 7 0.06 13.93 -3.62
N ILE A 8 0.60 13.34 -4.68
CA ILE A 8 0.78 11.90 -4.82
C ILE A 8 1.54 11.26 -3.63
N LYS A 9 2.46 12.01 -2.98
CA LYS A 9 3.21 11.51 -1.82
C LYS A 9 2.28 11.32 -0.61
N ALA A 10 1.36 12.25 -0.37
CA ALA A 10 0.38 12.14 0.71
C ALA A 10 -0.54 10.93 0.50
N VAL A 11 -1.02 10.75 -0.73
CA VAL A 11 -1.86 9.58 -1.10
C VAL A 11 -1.13 8.27 -0.86
N ARG A 12 0.13 8.15 -1.30
CA ARG A 12 0.93 6.93 -1.08
C ARG A 12 1.14 6.63 0.40
N ARG A 13 1.40 7.66 1.23
CA ARG A 13 1.55 7.48 2.68
C ARG A 13 0.26 6.98 3.33
N ALA A 14 -0.89 7.56 2.97
CA ALA A 14 -2.17 7.12 3.49
C ALA A 14 -2.47 5.65 3.12
N LEU A 15 -2.27 5.29 1.85
CA LEU A 15 -2.47 3.93 1.37
C LEU A 15 -1.49 2.92 2.02
N GLY A 16 -0.21 3.29 2.16
CA GLY A 16 0.78 2.45 2.84
C GLY A 16 0.44 2.21 4.31
N LEU A 17 -0.02 3.26 5.02
CA LEU A 17 -0.45 3.15 6.41
C LEU A 17 -1.67 2.23 6.55
N GLU A 18 -2.66 2.34 5.68
CA GLU A 18 -3.83 1.46 5.67
C GLU A 18 -3.41 -0.01 5.50
N LEU A 19 -2.53 -0.32 4.53
CA LEU A 19 -2.02 -1.69 4.35
C LEU A 19 -1.26 -2.20 5.59
N LYS A 20 -0.49 -1.34 6.25
CA LYS A 20 0.22 -1.67 7.49
C LYS A 20 -0.74 -1.97 8.64
N ASN A 21 -1.83 -1.21 8.75
CA ASN A 21 -2.86 -1.45 9.75
C ASN A 21 -3.54 -2.79 9.51
N VAL A 22 -3.94 -3.08 8.28
CA VAL A 22 -4.54 -4.36 7.90
C VAL A 22 -3.61 -5.54 8.19
N ARG A 23 -2.30 -5.40 7.93
CA ARG A 23 -1.32 -6.43 8.29
C ARG A 23 -1.31 -6.68 9.80
N ARG A 24 -1.29 -5.61 10.60
CA ARG A 24 -1.26 -5.67 12.07
C ARG A 24 -2.56 -6.24 12.65
N GLU A 25 -3.71 -5.89 12.10
CA GLU A 25 -5.02 -6.46 12.45
C GLU A 25 -5.05 -7.98 12.24
N ARG A 26 -4.35 -8.47 11.21
CA ARG A 26 -4.18 -9.90 10.94
C ARG A 26 -3.04 -10.55 11.73
N ALA A 27 -2.41 -9.83 12.65
CA ALA A 27 -1.27 -10.28 13.46
C ALA A 27 -0.08 -10.83 12.64
N LEU A 28 0.15 -10.31 11.44
CA LEU A 28 1.24 -10.74 10.57
C LEU A 28 2.50 -9.86 10.76
N SER A 29 3.67 -10.50 10.83
CA SER A 29 4.95 -9.82 10.61
C SER A 29 5.13 -9.45 9.13
N GLN A 30 6.12 -8.61 8.81
CA GLN A 30 6.39 -8.29 7.40
C GLN A 30 6.97 -9.51 6.65
N GLU A 31 7.71 -10.38 7.35
CA GLU A 31 8.26 -11.63 6.82
C GLU A 31 7.15 -12.64 6.51
N GLN A 32 6.19 -12.81 7.43
CA GLN A 32 5.03 -13.67 7.19
C GLN A 32 4.18 -13.17 6.02
N LEU A 33 4.00 -11.85 5.91
CA LEU A 33 3.32 -11.26 4.75
C LEU A 33 4.13 -11.46 3.46
N SER A 34 5.46 -11.35 3.54
CA SER A 34 6.36 -11.55 2.39
C SER A 34 6.17 -12.93 1.77
N GLU A 35 6.15 -13.95 2.63
CA GLU A 35 5.91 -15.33 2.22
C GLU A 35 4.50 -15.50 1.64
N ALA A 36 3.46 -15.07 2.37
CA ALA A 36 2.07 -15.27 1.98
C ALA A 36 1.65 -14.51 0.71
N ALA A 37 2.20 -13.32 0.49
CA ALA A 37 1.90 -12.50 -0.69
C ALA A 37 2.95 -12.62 -1.81
N SER A 38 4.04 -13.38 -1.60
CA SER A 38 5.17 -13.48 -2.53
C SER A 38 5.70 -12.10 -2.94
N ILE A 39 5.97 -11.23 -1.96
CA ILE A 39 6.53 -9.88 -2.14
C ILE A 39 7.70 -9.76 -1.19
N SER A 40 8.84 -9.20 -1.62
CA SER A 40 9.98 -9.09 -0.70
C SER A 40 9.66 -8.24 0.54
N THR A 41 10.22 -8.60 1.70
CA THR A 41 10.09 -7.80 2.93
C THR A 41 10.54 -6.34 2.73
N LYS A 42 11.56 -6.11 1.89
CA LYS A 42 12.02 -4.76 1.50
C LYS A 42 10.94 -3.96 0.77
N ASP A 43 10.24 -4.60 -0.15
CA ASP A 43 9.15 -3.98 -0.91
C ASP A 43 7.95 -3.73 0.00
N ILE A 44 7.61 -4.68 0.89
CA ILE A 44 6.56 -4.48 1.90
C ILE A 44 6.88 -3.26 2.77
N ASN A 45 8.09 -3.18 3.33
CA ASN A 45 8.51 -2.03 4.13
C ASN A 45 8.43 -0.71 3.34
N THR A 46 8.84 -0.73 2.07
CA THR A 46 8.78 0.43 1.17
C THR A 46 7.33 0.87 0.92
N ILE A 47 6.44 -0.10 0.64
CA ILE A 47 5.01 0.13 0.41
C ILE A 47 4.33 0.67 1.67
N GLU A 48 4.56 0.04 2.83
CA GLU A 48 3.97 0.47 4.11
C GLU A 48 4.46 1.85 4.56
N ALA A 49 5.68 2.23 4.18
CA ALA A 49 6.21 3.58 4.40
C ALA A 49 5.65 4.61 3.42
N GLY A 50 4.82 4.21 2.44
CA GLY A 50 4.33 5.07 1.37
C GLY A 50 5.44 5.57 0.44
N LYS A 51 6.54 4.82 0.33
CA LYS A 51 7.71 5.16 -0.49
C LYS A 51 7.71 4.32 -1.78
N GLY A 52 8.42 4.80 -2.80
CA GLY A 52 8.60 4.07 -4.07
C GLY A 52 7.40 4.11 -5.02
N TYR A 53 7.56 3.43 -6.17
CA TYR A 53 6.60 3.34 -7.29
C TYR A 53 6.12 1.90 -7.53
N LEU A 54 6.00 1.09 -6.47
CA LEU A 54 5.69 -0.33 -6.59
C LEU A 54 4.18 -0.57 -6.71
N ILE A 55 3.57 -0.07 -7.78
CA ILE A 55 2.15 -0.24 -8.09
C ILE A 55 1.78 -1.73 -8.15
N SER A 56 2.69 -2.58 -8.65
CA SER A 56 2.51 -4.04 -8.73
C SER A 56 2.40 -4.70 -7.36
N GLY A 57 3.30 -4.36 -6.41
CA GLY A 57 3.27 -4.86 -5.04
C GLY A 57 2.04 -4.37 -4.29
N PHE A 58 1.70 -3.09 -4.45
CA PHE A 58 0.48 -2.51 -3.89
C PHE A 58 -0.78 -3.24 -4.36
N ARG A 59 -0.91 -3.48 -5.67
CA ARG A 59 -2.02 -4.25 -6.25
C ARG A 59 -2.08 -5.67 -5.71
N ARG A 60 -0.93 -6.32 -5.53
CA ARG A 60 -0.87 -7.69 -5.01
C ARG A 60 -1.31 -7.75 -3.54
N LEU A 61 -0.93 -6.76 -2.72
CA LEU A 61 -1.41 -6.64 -1.34
C LEU A 61 -2.91 -6.37 -1.27
N LEU A 62 -3.46 -5.48 -2.10
CA LEU A 62 -4.90 -5.27 -2.17
C LEU A 62 -5.65 -6.57 -2.51
N LYS A 63 -5.16 -7.32 -3.50
CA LYS A 63 -5.73 -8.62 -3.87
C LYS A 63 -5.64 -9.62 -2.71
N PHE A 64 -4.47 -9.74 -2.07
CA PHE A 64 -4.25 -10.63 -0.93
C PHE A 64 -5.19 -10.33 0.24
N TYR A 65 -5.41 -9.05 0.52
CA TYR A 65 -6.32 -8.63 1.58
C TYR A 65 -7.80 -8.61 1.18
N GLY A 66 -8.13 -8.80 -0.10
CA GLY A 66 -9.50 -8.63 -0.61
C GLY A 66 -9.99 -7.18 -0.51
N LYS A 67 -9.09 -6.20 -0.47
CA LYS A 67 -9.39 -4.77 -0.35
C LYS A 67 -9.53 -4.12 -1.74
N LYS A 68 -10.34 -3.07 -1.84
CA LYS A 68 -10.43 -2.19 -3.02
C LYS A 68 -10.09 -0.76 -2.59
N VAL A 69 -9.52 0.01 -3.51
CA VAL A 69 -9.28 1.45 -3.30
C VAL A 69 -10.31 2.23 -4.09
N ARG A 70 -10.96 3.19 -3.43
CA ARG A 70 -11.79 4.20 -4.06
C ARG A 70 -11.10 5.55 -3.90
N ILE A 71 -11.00 6.30 -5.00
CA ILE A 71 -10.50 7.67 -5.00
C ILE A 71 -11.66 8.54 -5.47
N GLU A 72 -12.01 9.54 -4.68
CA GLU A 72 -13.08 10.49 -4.97
C GLU A 72 -12.46 11.89 -5.08
N ILE A 73 -12.90 12.67 -6.07
CA ILE A 73 -12.54 14.09 -6.19
C ILE A 73 -13.63 14.86 -5.46
N VAL A 74 -13.23 15.70 -4.52
CA VAL A 74 -14.13 16.55 -3.72
C VAL A 74 -13.82 18.01 -4.05
N ASP A 75 -14.86 18.86 -3.97
CA ASP A 75 -14.78 20.30 -4.25
C ASP A 75 -13.90 21.07 -3.25
#